data_AF-A0A2D4MA49-F1
#
_entry.id   AF-A0A2D4MA49-F1
#
_cell.length_a   1.000
_cell.length_b   1.000
_cell.length_c   1.000
_cell.angle_alpha   90.00
_cell.angle_beta   90.00
_cell.angle_gamma   90.00
#
_symmetry.space_group_name_H-M   'P 1'
#
loop_
_entity.id
_entity.type
_entity.pdbx_description
1 polymer ?
#
loop_
_entity_poly.entity_id
_entity_poly.type
_entity_poly.pdbx_seq_one_letter_code
_entity_poly.pdbx_strand_id
1 'polypeptide(L)'
;MNLGGTLKVGVAILIHQRVPFELIQIRRDKEGRMLFIKGKINHKMITFAVVYAPNANTKQFIINAKRKLDNFAEGAGIFAGDFNIELTARKGEKKKMHLNKPRE
;
A
#
# COMPACT_ATOMS: atom_id res chain seq x y z
N MET A 1 8.90 -15.32 30.85
CA MET A 1 7.97 -15.45 29.70
C MET A 1 7.97 -14.14 28.95
N ASN A 2 8.52 -14.13 27.73
CA ASN A 2 8.57 -12.93 26.89
C ASN A 2 7.20 -12.78 26.20
N LEU A 3 6.42 -11.74 26.54
CA LEU A 3 5.17 -11.40 25.85
C LEU A 3 5.44 -10.71 24.48
N GLY A 4 6.53 -11.08 23.81
CA GLY A 4 7.05 -10.45 22.60
C GLY A 4 6.30 -10.85 21.34
N GLY A 5 4.99 -10.60 21.30
CA GLY A 5 4.22 -10.68 20.06
C GLY A 5 4.48 -9.44 19.21
N THR A 6 5.34 -9.53 18.20
CA THR A 6 5.38 -8.51 17.14
C THR A 6 3.98 -8.35 16.55
N LEU A 7 3.39 -7.15 16.69
CA LEU A 7 2.14 -6.80 16.00
C LEU A 7 2.32 -7.08 14.51
N LYS A 8 1.59 -8.07 14.00
CA LYS A 8 1.64 -8.42 12.57
C LYS A 8 0.91 -7.33 11.78
N VAL A 9 1.56 -6.90 10.72
CA VAL A 9 0.99 -5.94 9.76
C VAL A 9 0.17 -6.72 8.73
N GLY A 10 -0.94 -6.14 8.29
CA GLY A 10 -1.80 -6.75 7.29
C GLY A 10 -2.62 -5.72 6.53
N VAL A 11 -2.92 -6.04 5.27
CA VAL A 11 -3.87 -5.31 4.43
C VAL A 11 -4.90 -6.29 3.88
N ALA A 12 -6.12 -5.81 3.62
CA ALA A 12 -7.19 -6.59 3.04
C ALA A 12 -7.95 -5.76 2.01
N ILE A 13 -8.53 -6.45 1.02
CA ILE A 13 -9.51 -5.90 0.09
C ILE A 13 -10.80 -6.69 0.33
N LEU A 14 -11.86 -6.00 0.72
CA LEU A 14 -13.19 -6.57 0.90
C LEU A 14 -14.05 -6.15 -0.29
N ILE A 15 -14.65 -7.12 -0.97
CA ILE A 15 -15.55 -6.88 -2.10
C ILE A 15 -16.94 -7.32 -1.68
N HIS A 16 -17.90 -6.42 -1.76
CA HIS A 16 -19.29 -6.73 -1.42
C HIS A 16 -19.86 -7.78 -2.40
N GLN A 17 -20.62 -8.74 -1.89
CA GLN A 17 -21.13 -9.88 -2.68
C GLN A 17 -21.97 -9.52 -3.91
N ARG A 18 -22.56 -8.30 -3.93
CA ARG A 18 -23.34 -7.81 -5.07
C ARG A 18 -22.48 -7.21 -6.18
N VAL A 19 -21.18 -7.01 -5.95
CA VAL A 19 -20.26 -6.56 -7.00
C VAL A 19 -19.87 -7.80 -7.82
N PRO A 20 -20.20 -7.87 -9.12
CA PRO A 20 -19.87 -9.01 -9.97
C PRO A 20 -18.39 -8.96 -10.35
N PHE A 21 -17.52 -9.15 -9.35
CA PHE A 21 -16.08 -9.14 -9.52
C PHE A 21 -15.56 -10.55 -9.82
N GLU A 22 -14.92 -10.71 -10.98
CA GLU A 22 -14.21 -11.91 -11.36
C GLU A 22 -12.72 -11.71 -11.08
N LEU A 23 -12.16 -12.45 -10.12
CA LEU A 23 -10.74 -12.38 -9.80
C LEU A 23 -9.90 -13.09 -10.87
N ILE A 24 -8.86 -12.42 -11.37
CA ILE A 24 -7.91 -12.98 -12.36
C ILE A 24 -6.55 -13.26 -11.74
N GLN A 25 -6.01 -12.31 -10.95
CA GLN A 25 -4.68 -12.46 -10.39
C GLN A 25 -4.57 -11.74 -9.05
N ILE A 26 -3.80 -12.35 -8.14
CA ILE A 26 -3.40 -11.77 -6.85
C ILE A 26 -1.88 -11.62 -6.81
N ARG A 27 -1.38 -10.52 -6.26
CA ARG A 27 0.01 -10.32 -5.87
C ARG A 27 0.07 -9.74 -4.46
N ARG A 28 0.73 -10.45 -3.55
CA ARG A 28 0.94 -10.05 -2.15
C ARG A 28 2.41 -10.07 -1.80
N ASP A 29 2.84 -9.22 -0.88
CA ASP A 29 4.18 -9.30 -0.30
C ASP A 29 4.21 -10.27 0.90
N LYS A 30 5.42 -10.57 1.40
CA LYS A 30 5.59 -11.51 2.52
C LYS A 30 5.33 -10.81 3.86
N GLU A 31 5.49 -9.49 3.89
CA GLU A 31 5.44 -8.62 5.05
C GLU A 31 4.02 -8.15 5.40
N GLY A 32 3.03 -8.43 4.53
CA GLY A 32 1.62 -8.05 4.74
C GLY A 32 1.34 -6.57 4.51
N ARG A 33 2.22 -5.87 3.78
CA ARG A 33 2.12 -4.42 3.52
C ARG A 33 1.56 -4.11 2.14
N MET A 34 1.37 -5.10 1.28
CA MET A 34 0.94 -4.90 -0.10
C MET A 34 0.01 -6.03 -0.55
N LEU A 35 -1.17 -5.67 -1.06
CA LEU A 35 -2.09 -6.58 -1.72
C LEU A 35 -2.59 -5.92 -3.00
N PHE A 36 -2.22 -6.49 -4.14
CA PHE A 36 -2.74 -6.13 -5.45
C PHE A 36 -3.60 -7.26 -5.96
N ILE A 37 -4.76 -6.93 -6.52
CA ILE A 37 -5.61 -7.85 -7.25
C ILE A 37 -6.00 -7.20 -8.58
N LYS A 38 -6.12 -8.00 -9.62
CA LYS A 38 -6.78 -7.58 -10.85
C LYS A 38 -7.84 -8.59 -11.24
N GLY A 39 -8.88 -8.09 -11.89
CA GLY A 39 -10.06 -8.83 -12.22
C GLY A 39 -10.97 -8.05 -13.16
N LYS A 40 -12.18 -8.54 -13.37
CA LYS A 40 -13.19 -7.88 -14.19
C LYS A 40 -14.41 -7.49 -13.37
N ILE A 41 -14.99 -6.35 -13.70
CA ILE A 41 -16.35 -5.98 -13.31
C ILE A 41 -17.09 -5.64 -14.60
N ASN A 42 -18.18 -6.35 -14.89
CA ASN A 42 -18.95 -6.17 -16.13
C ASN A 42 -18.06 -6.17 -17.39
N HIS A 43 -17.18 -7.18 -17.52
CA HIS A 43 -16.20 -7.35 -18.60
C HIS A 43 -15.08 -6.30 -18.71
N LYS A 44 -15.06 -5.27 -17.85
CA LYS A 44 -13.99 -4.27 -17.82
C LYS A 44 -12.91 -4.68 -16.83
N MET A 45 -11.66 -4.67 -17.30
CA MET A 45 -10.50 -4.90 -16.45
C MET A 45 -10.37 -3.77 -15.41
N ILE A 46 -10.18 -4.17 -14.15
CA ILE A 46 -9.90 -3.29 -13.03
C ILE A 46 -8.79 -3.89 -12.17
N THR A 47 -7.92 -3.03 -11.66
CA THR A 47 -6.85 -3.36 -10.73
C THR A 47 -7.07 -2.60 -9.42
N PHE A 48 -7.10 -3.33 -8.30
CA PHE A 48 -7.12 -2.75 -6.96
C PHE A 48 -5.78 -3.04 -6.28
N ALA A 49 -5.18 -1.99 -5.74
CA ALA A 49 -3.91 -2.06 -5.03
C ALA A 49 -4.04 -1.37 -3.68
N VAL A 50 -3.73 -2.09 -2.60
CA VAL A 50 -3.73 -1.55 -1.24
C VAL A 50 -2.34 -1.71 -0.63
N VAL A 51 -1.86 -0.64 0.02
CA VAL A 51 -0.58 -0.63 0.74
C VAL A 51 -0.71 -0.11 2.16
N TYR A 52 0.19 -0.58 3.03
CA TYR A 52 0.45 0.01 4.35
C TYR A 52 1.95 0.28 4.49
N ALA A 53 2.33 1.54 4.24
CA ALA A 53 3.71 1.94 4.15
C ALA A 53 4.41 1.95 5.54
N PRO A 54 5.67 1.50 5.62
CA PRO A 54 6.43 1.55 6.87
C PRO A 54 6.73 2.99 7.30
N ASN A 55 6.99 3.20 8.59
CA ASN A 55 7.46 4.49 9.14
C ASN A 55 8.88 4.83 8.68
N ALA A 56 9.72 3.81 8.48
CA ALA A 56 11.07 3.96 7.96
C ALA A 56 11.09 3.65 6.46
N ASN A 57 11.89 4.38 5.68
CA ASN A 57 12.05 4.18 4.24
C ASN A 57 10.75 4.28 3.43
N THR A 58 9.76 5.03 3.93
CA THR A 58 8.41 5.16 3.34
C THR A 58 8.44 5.55 1.86
N LYS A 59 9.21 6.58 1.49
CA LYS A 59 9.30 7.05 0.10
C LYS A 59 9.81 5.96 -0.84
N GLN A 60 10.85 5.22 -0.44
CA GLN A 60 11.41 4.13 -1.23
C GLN A 60 10.42 2.97 -1.35
N PHE A 61 9.70 2.65 -0.27
CA PHE A 61 8.64 1.65 -0.29
C PHE A 61 7.54 2.01 -1.28
N ILE A 62 7.03 3.26 -1.26
CA ILE A 62 5.99 3.72 -2.18
C ILE A 62 6.45 3.68 -3.64
N ILE A 63 7.68 4.14 -3.94
CA ILE A 63 8.25 4.07 -5.30
C ILE A 63 8.32 2.60 -5.77
N ASN A 64 8.77 1.70 -4.90
CA ASN A 64 8.86 0.28 -5.22
C ASN A 64 7.47 -0.36 -5.40
N ALA A 65 6.50 -0.03 -4.56
CA ALA A 65 5.12 -0.49 -4.69
C ALA A 65 4.48 0.00 -5.99
N LYS A 66 4.69 1.28 -6.35
CA LYS A 66 4.20 1.86 -7.61
C LYS A 66 4.80 1.16 -8.83
N ARG A 67 6.11 0.93 -8.85
CA ARG A 67 6.77 0.17 -9.94
C ARG A 67 6.24 -1.26 -10.05
N LYS A 68 6.00 -1.94 -8.92
CA LYS A 68 5.39 -3.28 -8.92
C LYS A 68 3.94 -3.25 -9.43
N LEU A 69 3.21 -2.17 -9.14
CA LEU A 69 1.85 -1.94 -9.61
C LEU A 69 1.82 -1.69 -11.12
N ASP A 70 2.73 -0.88 -11.64
CA ASP A 70 2.82 -0.60 -13.08
C ASP A 70 3.04 -1.86 -13.91
N ASN A 71 3.83 -2.80 -13.39
CA ASN A 71 4.05 -4.11 -14.02
C ASN A 71 2.92 -5.13 -13.80
N PHE A 72 1.96 -4.82 -12.94
CA PHE A 72 0.85 -5.72 -12.59
C PHE A 72 -0.48 -5.26 -13.18
N ALA A 73 -0.69 -3.94 -13.21
CA ALA A 73 -1.95 -3.31 -13.48
C ALA A 73 -2.40 -3.50 -14.91
N GLU A 74 -3.70 -3.62 -15.06
CA GLU A 74 -4.41 -3.71 -16.33
C GLU A 74 -5.77 -3.04 -16.17
N GLY A 75 -6.18 -2.27 -17.19
CA GLY A 75 -7.42 -1.48 -17.15
C GLY A 75 -7.36 -0.34 -16.12
N ALA A 76 -8.51 -0.01 -15.55
CA ALA A 76 -8.59 1.06 -14.55
C ALA A 76 -7.91 0.64 -13.24
N GLY A 77 -7.09 1.51 -12.65
CA GLY A 77 -6.35 1.22 -11.43
C GLY A 77 -6.79 2.08 -10.25
N ILE A 78 -7.03 1.46 -9.09
CA ILE A 78 -7.18 2.13 -7.80
C ILE A 78 -5.99 1.77 -6.94
N PHE A 79 -5.22 2.77 -6.53
CA PHE A 79 -4.12 2.61 -5.58
C PHE A 79 -4.46 3.35 -4.29
N ALA A 80 -4.69 2.58 -3.23
CA ALA A 80 -5.22 3.06 -1.96
C ALA A 80 -4.39 2.54 -0.77
N GLY A 81 -4.75 3.00 0.43
CA GLY A 81 -4.15 2.57 1.69
C GLY A 81 -3.43 3.70 2.42
N ASP A 82 -2.62 3.33 3.40
CA ASP A 82 -1.84 4.29 4.19
C ASP A 82 -0.45 4.44 3.55
N PHE A 83 -0.25 5.58 2.90
CA PHE A 83 1.02 5.91 2.27
C PHE A 83 2.06 6.41 3.27
N ASN A 84 1.65 6.79 4.48
CA ASN A 84 2.49 7.33 5.54
C ASN A 84 3.41 8.48 5.08
N ILE A 85 2.96 9.22 4.06
CA ILE A 85 3.68 10.36 3.48
C ILE A 85 2.67 11.43 3.03
N GLU A 86 3.06 12.68 3.19
CA GLU A 86 2.32 13.81 2.62
C GLU A 86 2.54 13.86 1.10
N LEU A 87 1.46 13.82 0.33
CA LEU A 87 1.52 13.87 -1.14
C LEU A 87 1.88 15.25 -1.68
N THR A 88 1.61 16.30 -0.92
CA THR A 88 1.98 17.68 -1.26
C THR A 88 2.54 18.37 -0.02
N ALA A 89 3.51 19.26 -0.23
CA ALA A 89 3.92 20.18 0.81
C ALA A 89 2.77 21.17 1.06
N ARG A 90 2.35 21.33 2.32
CA ARG A 90 1.51 22.47 2.70
C ARG A 90 2.32 23.73 2.38
N LYS A 91 1.80 24.60 1.50
CA LYS A 91 2.37 25.95 1.29
C LYS A 91 2.40 26.66 2.65
N GLY A 92 3.57 26.77 3.27
CA GLY A 92 3.77 27.57 4.48
C GLY A 92 4.60 26.95 5.61
N GLU A 93 4.80 25.63 5.66
CA GLU A 93 5.51 25.00 6.78
C GLU A 93 6.93 24.57 6.39
N LYS A 94 7.94 25.32 6.83
CA LYS A 94 9.34 24.85 6.84
C LYS A 94 9.42 23.68 7.82
N LYS A 95 9.62 22.45 7.33
CA LYS A 95 9.92 21.29 8.20
C LYS A 95 11.18 21.59 9.01
N LYS A 96 11.05 21.73 10.34
CA LYS A 96 12.17 21.48 11.25
C LYS A 96 12.46 19.98 11.21
N MET A 97 13.57 19.58 10.59
CA MET A 97 14.06 18.22 10.75
C MET A 97 14.46 18.04 12.21
N HIS A 98 13.69 17.26 12.97
CA HIS A 98 14.19 16.68 14.21
C HIS A 98 15.17 15.56 13.81
N LEU A 99 16.45 15.91 13.67
CA LEU A 99 17.50 14.89 13.69
C LEU A 99 17.50 14.32 15.11
N ASN A 100 17.10 13.05 15.24
CA ASN A 100 17.32 12.32 16.48
C ASN A 100 18.83 12.26 16.72
N LYS A 101 19.30 12.84 17.83
CA LYS A 101 20.68 12.65 18.29
C LYS A 101 20.91 11.15 18.55
N PRO A 102 22.09 10.61 18.23
CA PRO A 102 22.45 9.25 18.62
C PRO A 102 22.35 9.12 20.14
N ARG A 103 21.81 8.01 20.61
CA ARG A 103 21.86 7.66 22.04
C ARG A 103 23.31 7.31 22.35
N GLU A 104 23.89 8.01 23.32
CA GLU A 104 25.14 7.61 23.99
C GLU A 104 24.97 6.25 24.68
#